data_AF-A0A0A2BL62-F1
#
_entry.id   AF-A0A0A2BL62-F1
#
_cell.length_a   1.000
_cell.length_b   1.000
_cell.length_c   1.000
_cell.angle_alpha   90.00
_cell.angle_beta   90.00
_cell.angle_gamma   90.00
#
_symmetry.space_group_name_H-M   'P 1'
#
loop_
_entity.id
_entity.type
_entity.pdbx_description
1 polymer ?
#
loop_
_entity_poly.entity_id
_entity_poly.type
_entity_poly.pdbx_seq_one_letter_code
_entity_poly.pdbx_strand_id
1 'polypeptide(L)' 'MASDANPPDYIFDGPGELLLVKGDYCQIRWRRPVPDVWLKIDQLEAWDSN' A
#
# COMPACT_ATOMS: atom_id res chain seq x y z
N MET A 1 0.07 9.06 18.21
CA MET A 1 0.99 7.92 17.99
C MET A 1 0.34 7.14 16.86
N ALA A 2 0.70 7.49 15.64
CA ALA A 2 0.01 7.05 14.43
C ALA A 2 0.94 6.14 13.64
N SER A 3 1.02 4.89 14.09
CA SER A 3 1.26 3.69 13.29
C SER A 3 1.31 2.58 14.32
N ASP A 4 0.30 1.72 14.33
CA ASP A 4 0.39 0.46 15.07
C ASP A 4 1.63 -0.30 14.55
N ALA A 5 2.37 -0.96 15.44
CA ALA A 5 3.63 -1.61 15.09
C ALA A 5 3.42 -2.82 14.16
N ASN A 6 2.19 -3.32 14.07
CA ASN A 6 1.81 -4.35 13.13
C ASN A 6 1.07 -3.73 11.93
N PRO A 7 1.62 -3.82 10.70
CA PRO A 7 0.83 -3.57 9.51
C PRO A 7 -0.33 -4.58 9.49
N PRO A 8 -1.58 -4.13 9.31
CA PRO A 8 -2.72 -5.02 9.26
C PRO A 8 -2.61 -6.00 8.08
N ASP A 9 -2.99 -7.27 8.30
CA ASP A 9 -2.79 -8.37 7.36
C ASP A 9 -3.34 -8.11 5.95
N TYR A 10 -4.32 -7.20 5.81
CA TYR A 10 -4.90 -6.85 4.52
C TYR A 10 -3.90 -6.23 3.52
N ILE A 11 -2.77 -5.72 4.00
CA ILE A 11 -1.72 -5.16 3.13
C ILE A 11 -1.06 -6.27 2.30
N PHE A 12 -1.05 -7.51 2.81
CA PHE A 12 -0.46 -8.69 2.15
C PHE A 12 -1.49 -9.55 1.39
N ASP A 13 -2.78 -9.31 1.63
CA ASP A 13 -3.88 -10.19 1.17
C ASP A 13 -4.27 -9.98 -0.31
N GLY A 14 -3.65 -9.02 -1.01
CA GLY A 14 -3.90 -8.84 -2.44
C GLY A 14 -3.21 -7.62 -3.04
N PRO A 15 -3.24 -7.49 -4.38
CA PRO A 15 -2.62 -6.38 -5.07
C PRO A 15 -3.34 -5.08 -4.72
N GLY A 16 -2.59 -4.15 -4.14
CA GLY A 16 -3.02 -2.76 -3.99
C GLY A 16 -2.94 -2.02 -5.32
N GLU A 17 -3.91 -1.17 -5.62
CA GLU A 17 -3.89 -0.35 -6.83
C GLU A 17 -3.12 0.94 -6.54
N LEU A 18 -2.06 1.20 -7.30
CA LEU A 18 -1.29 2.44 -7.22
C LEU A 18 -2.07 3.58 -7.90
N LEU A 19 -2.55 4.53 -7.10
CA LEU A 19 -3.36 5.66 -7.61
C LEU A 19 -2.48 6.85 -8.03
N LEU A 20 -1.49 7.20 -7.21
CA LEU A 20 -0.68 8.39 -7.40
C LEU A 20 0.74 8.17 -6.89
N VAL A 21 1.71 8.79 -7.57
CA VAL A 21 3.10 8.87 -7.11
C VAL A 21 3.46 10.34 -6.88
N LYS A 22 4.05 10.63 -5.73
CA LYS A 22 4.51 11.97 -5.34
C LYS A 22 5.90 11.87 -4.71
N GLY A 23 6.92 12.09 -5.54
CA GLY A 23 8.31 11.90 -5.14
C GLY A 23 8.57 10.43 -4.82
N ASP A 24 9.08 10.16 -3.62
CA ASP A 24 9.42 8.80 -3.14
C ASP A 24 8.24 8.05 -2.51
N TYR A 25 7.05 8.65 -2.48
CA TYR A 25 5.86 8.07 -1.90
C TYR A 25 4.81 7.83 -2.98
N CYS A 26 4.01 6.80 -2.79
CA CYS A 26 2.83 6.55 -3.58
C CYS A 26 1.60 6.35 -2.70
N GLN A 27 0.44 6.64 -3.28
CA GLN A 27 -0.85 6.36 -2.71
C GLN A 27 -1.37 5.04 -3.27
N ILE A 28 -1.70 4.12 -2.37
CA ILE A 28 -2.26 2.82 -2.71
C ILE A 28 -3.70 2.76 -2.22
N ARG A 29 -4.57 2.20 -3.06
CA ARG A 29 -5.96 1.88 -2.74
C ARG A 29 -6.15 0.38 -2.69
N TRP A 30 -6.71 -0.09 -1.58
CA TRP A 30 -7.12 -1.47 -1.41
C TRP A 30 -8.57 -1.65 -1.82
N ARG A 31 -8.93 -2.84 -2.32
CA ARG A 31 -10.32 -3.24 -2.60
C ARG A 31 -11.11 -3.55 -1.31
N ARG A 32 -11.00 -2.69 -0.30
CA ARG A 32 -11.70 -2.77 1.00
C ARG A 32 -12.18 -1.38 1.40
N PRO A 33 -13.16 -1.25 2.32
CA PRO A 33 -13.60 0.05 2.85
C PRO A 33 -12.57 0.63 3.84
N VAL A 34 -11.31 0.68 3.42
CA VAL A 34 -10.20 1.29 4.14
C VAL A 34 -9.77 2.55 3.39
N PRO A 35 -9.28 3.57 4.11
CA PRO A 35 -8.73 4.75 3.44
C PRO A 35 -7.51 4.38 2.59
N ASP A 36 -7.21 5.25 1.63
CA ASP A 36 -5.99 5.14 0.84
C ASP A 36 -4.77 5.35 1.75
N VAL A 37 -3.73 4.55 1.55
CA VAL A 37 -2.50 4.62 2.37
C VAL A 37 -1.35 5.11 1.52
N TRP A 38 -0.54 5.97 2.11
CA TRP A 38 0.69 6.43 1.52
C TRP A 38 1.85 5.56 2.00
N LEU A 39 2.52 4.89 1.06
CA LEU A 39 3.68 4.06 1.31
C LEU A 39 4.86 4.57 0.51
N LYS A 40 6.08 4.30 0.97
CA LYS A 40 7.27 4.59 0.18
C LYS A 40 7.36 3.60 -0.97
N ILE A 41 7.79 4.08 -2.13
CA ILE A 41 7.99 3.25 -3.32
C ILE A 41 8.99 2.12 -3.02
N ASP A 42 10.02 2.42 -2.23
CA ASP A 42 11.04 1.45 -1.80
C ASP A 42 10.48 0.29 -0.95
N GLN A 43 9.31 0.46 -0.35
CA GLN A 43 8.63 -0.58 0.44
C GLN A 43 7.67 -1.45 -0.40
N LEU A 44 7.56 -1.17 -1.70
CA LEU A 44 6.64 -1.87 -2.59
C LEU A 44 7.38 -2.88 -3.43
N GLU A 45 6.74 -4.02 -3.62
CA GLU A 45 7.15 -5.02 -4.58
C GLU A 45 6.17 -5.02 -5.74
N ALA A 46 6.69 -5.10 -6.97
CA ALA A 46 5.83 -5.25 -8.14
C ALA A 46 5.13 -6.61 -8.08
N TRP A 47 3.79 -6.59 -8.11
CA TRP A 47 3.02 -7.81 -8.22
C TRP A 47 3.26 -8.45 -9.60
N ASP A 48 4.05 -9.52 -9.64
CA ASP A 48 4.25 -10.34 -10.82
C ASP A 48 3.26 -11.51 -10.82
N SER A 49 2.51 -11.68 -11.91
CA SER A 49 1.48 -12.73 -12.04
C SER A 49 1.95 -13.92 -12.88
N ASN A 50 3.26 -14.19 -12.93
CA ASN A 50 3.85 -15.23 -13.78
C ASN A 50 3.77 -16.63 -13.16
#